data_AF-A7SRS2-F1
#
_entry.id   AF-A7SRS2-F1
#
_cell.length_a   1.000
_cell.length_b   1.000
_cell.length_c   1.000
_cell.angle_alpha   90.00
_cell.angle_beta   90.00
_cell.angle_gamma   90.00
#
_symmetry.space_group_name_H-M   'P 1'
#
loop_
_entity.id
_entity.type
_entity.pdbx_description
1 polymer ?
#
loop_
_entity_poly.entity_id
_entity_poly.type
_entity_poly.pdbx_seq_one_letter_code
_entity_poly.pdbx_strand_id
1 'polypeptide(L)'
;AGDIAKIDDKRFTVTLDVSSFSPDDIVVKVYGNELSVRAKKEKEEHGHFTSRHFNRHFVLPKDVDMDSLVSRLGKDGKLYIEAKRILHPTPHERQVNILRDADES
;
A
#
# COMPACT_ATOMS: atom_id res chain seq x y z
N ALA A 1 -5.96 -14.84 -11.21
CA ALA A 1 -5.18 -13.98 -10.33
C ALA A 1 -6.01 -13.70 -9.08
N GLY A 2 -5.57 -14.21 -7.92
CA GLY A 2 -6.21 -13.94 -6.63
C GLY A 2 -5.44 -12.83 -5.94
N ASP A 3 -6.04 -11.66 -5.84
CA ASP A 3 -5.44 -10.54 -5.11
C ASP A 3 -5.73 -10.72 -3.63
N ILE A 4 -4.70 -10.62 -2.80
CA ILE A 4 -4.84 -10.82 -1.36
C ILE A 4 -4.38 -9.54 -0.66
N ALA A 5 -5.34 -8.76 -0.18
CA ALA A 5 -5.09 -7.67 0.76
C ALA A 5 -5.22 -8.22 2.20
N LYS A 6 -4.21 -7.97 3.04
CA LYS A 6 -4.23 -8.31 4.47
C LYS A 6 -3.86 -7.09 5.29
N ILE A 7 -4.58 -6.93 6.40
CA ILE A 7 -4.33 -5.91 7.40
C ILE A 7 -4.06 -6.63 8.71
N ASP A 8 -2.91 -6.37 9.32
CA ASP A 8 -2.61 -6.77 10.70
C ASP A 8 -2.43 -5.53 11.57
N ASP A 9 -2.20 -5.71 12.88
CA ASP A 9 -2.12 -4.61 13.84
C ASP A 9 -1.06 -3.55 13.51
N LYS A 10 0.00 -3.91 12.77
CA LYS A 10 1.16 -3.03 12.52
C LYS A 10 1.36 -2.67 11.06
N ARG A 11 0.82 -3.47 10.14
CA ARG A 11 1.10 -3.35 8.70
C ARG A 11 -0.15 -3.53 7.86
N PHE A 12 -0.16 -2.77 6.78
CA PHE A 12 -1.00 -3.00 5.62
C PHE A 12 -0.17 -3.75 4.58
N THR A 13 -0.72 -4.81 3.99
CA THR A 13 -0.05 -5.59 2.95
C THR A 13 -1.01 -5.96 1.82
N VAL A 14 -0.52 -5.88 0.58
CA VAL A 14 -1.23 -6.32 -0.62
C VAL A 14 -0.29 -7.20 -1.43
N THR A 15 -0.79 -8.35 -1.86
CA THR A 15 -0.08 -9.26 -2.77
C THR A 15 -0.90 -9.45 -4.05
N LEU A 16 -0.28 -9.15 -5.19
CA LEU A 16 -0.91 -9.25 -6.51
C LEU A 16 -0.09 -10.19 -7.40
N ASP A 17 -0.74 -11.10 -8.11
CA ASP A 17 -0.09 -11.93 -9.12
C ASP A 17 0.00 -11.16 -10.44
N VAL A 18 1.23 -10.78 -10.79
CA VAL A 18 1.57 -10.02 -11.99
C VAL A 18 2.57 -10.77 -12.87
N SER A 19 2.64 -12.10 -12.73
CA SER A 19 3.61 -12.99 -13.39
C SER A 19 3.65 -12.91 -14.92
N SER A 20 2.62 -12.33 -15.55
CA SER A 20 2.55 -12.08 -16.99
C SER A 20 3.29 -10.82 -17.47
N PHE A 21 3.73 -9.97 -16.55
CA PHE A 21 4.27 -8.64 -16.80
C PHE A 21 5.73 -8.53 -16.33
N SER A 22 6.52 -7.73 -17.05
CA SER A 22 7.84 -7.32 -16.59
C SER A 22 7.73 -6.15 -15.60
N PRO A 23 8.77 -5.85 -14.80
CA PRO A 23 8.77 -4.68 -13.93
C PRO A 23 8.41 -3.38 -14.66
N ASP A 24 8.93 -3.20 -15.87
CA ASP A 24 8.75 -1.97 -16.67
C ASP A 24 7.32 -1.82 -17.20
N ASP A 25 6.57 -2.92 -17.31
CA ASP A 25 5.15 -2.91 -17.70
C ASP A 25 4.23 -2.46 -16.55
N ILE A 26 4.74 -2.40 -15.31
CA ILE A 26 3.96 -2.21 -14.08
C ILE A 26 4.13 -0.78 -13.55
N VAL A 27 3.02 -0.13 -13.26
CA VAL A 27 2.96 1.21 -12.67
C VAL A 27 2.16 1.13 -11.36
N VAL A 28 2.80 1.53 -10.27
CA VAL A 28 2.18 1.69 -8.95
C VAL A 28 2.08 3.18 -8.63
N LYS A 29 0.89 3.65 -8.24
CA LYS A 29 0.66 5.05 -7.87
C LYS A 29 -0.20 5.14 -6.62
N VAL A 30 0.10 6.12 -5.79
CA VAL A 30 -0.74 6.52 -4.66
C VAL A 30 -1.20 7.95 -4.90
N TYR A 31 -2.49 8.21 -4.71
CA TYR A 31 -3.08 9.54 -4.74
C TYR A 31 -4.12 9.67 -3.63
N GLY A 32 -3.91 10.62 -2.71
CA GLY A 32 -4.72 10.70 -1.50
C GLY A 32 -4.63 9.41 -0.68
N ASN A 33 -5.75 8.72 -0.50
CA ASN A 33 -5.84 7.42 0.18
C ASN A 33 -6.08 6.26 -0.78
N GLU A 34 -5.78 6.41 -2.07
CA GLU A 34 -6.01 5.38 -3.07
C GLU A 34 -4.69 4.86 -3.64
N LEU A 35 -4.50 3.55 -3.56
CA LEU A 35 -3.42 2.81 -4.20
C LEU A 35 -3.93 2.22 -5.52
N SER A 36 -3.25 2.53 -6.62
CA SER A 36 -3.54 1.99 -7.94
C SER A 36 -2.35 1.23 -8.51
N VAL A 37 -2.61 0.06 -9.08
CA VAL A 37 -1.63 -0.79 -9.76
C VAL A 37 -2.14 -1.08 -11.16
N ARG A 38 -1.37 -0.66 -12.15
CA ARG A 38 -1.67 -0.88 -13.57
C ARG A 38 -0.53 -1.65 -14.21
N ALA A 39 -0.85 -2.60 -15.07
CA ALA A 39 0.15 -3.20 -15.95
C ALA A 39 -0.42 -3.38 -17.36
N LYS A 40 0.39 -3.12 -18.38
CA LYS A 40 0.00 -3.28 -19.78
C LYS A 40 1.13 -3.91 -20.56
N LYS A 41 0.82 -4.95 -21.33
CA LYS A 41 1.77 -5.63 -22.20
C LYS A 41 1.13 -5.99 -23.52
N GLU A 42 1.74 -5.55 -24.62
CA GLU A 42 1.35 -5.88 -25.99
C GLU A 42 2.51 -6.59 -26.67
N LYS A 43 2.23 -7.70 -27.35
CA LYS A 43 3.23 -8.47 -28.10
C LYS A 43 2.62 -8.88 -29.43
N GLU A 44 3.38 -8.67 -30.50
CA GLU A 44 3.11 -9.22 -31.82
C GLU A 44 4.15 -10.30 -32.14
N GLU A 45 3.69 -11.48 -32.55
CA GLU A 45 4.56 -12.61 -32.86
C GLU A 45 3.93 -13.46 -33.98
N HIS A 46 4.64 -13.61 -35.11
CA HIS A 46 4.16 -14.35 -36.29
C HIS A 46 2.77 -13.89 -36.82
N GLY A 47 2.48 -12.58 -36.77
CA GLY A 47 1.18 -12.02 -37.18
C GLY A 47 0.06 -12.20 -36.15
N HIS A 48 0.35 -12.74 -34.97
CA HIS A 48 -0.59 -12.80 -33.86
C HIS A 48 -0.32 -11.67 -32.86
N PHE A 49 -1.37 -10.91 -32.54
CA PHE A 49 -1.33 -9.86 -31.54
C PHE A 49 -1.90 -10.34 -30.20
N THR A 50 -1.14 -10.20 -29.12
CA THR A 50 -1.59 -10.46 -27.75
C THR A 50 -1.51 -9.18 -26.94
N SER A 51 -2.62 -8.81 -26.29
CA SER A 51 -2.67 -7.69 -25.36
C SER A 51 -3.15 -8.17 -23.99
N ARG A 52 -2.40 -7.82 -22.94
CA ARG A 52 -2.76 -8.09 -21.55
C ARG A 52 -2.78 -6.80 -20.75
N HIS A 53 -3.83 -6.64 -19.95
CA HIS A 53 -4.01 -5.50 -19.07
C HIS A 53 -4.32 -5.99 -17.66
N PHE A 54 -3.74 -5.31 -16.67
CA PHE A 54 -4.03 -5.50 -15.27
C PHE A 54 -4.34 -4.13 -14.67
N ASN A 55 -5.41 -4.03 -13.89
CA ASN A 55 -5.78 -2.81 -13.21
C ASN A 55 -6.45 -3.16 -11.89
N ARG A 56 -5.83 -2.73 -10.78
CA ARG A 56 -6.37 -2.87 -9.43
C ARG A 56 -6.27 -1.57 -8.66
N HIS A 57 -7.31 -1.30 -7.90
CA HIS A 57 -7.44 -0.13 -7.05
C HIS A 57 -7.78 -0.59 -5.63
N PHE A 58 -7.12 0.01 -4.65
CA PHE A 58 -7.33 -0.23 -3.23
C PHE A 58 -7.54 1.09 -2.52
N VAL A 59 -8.63 1.19 -1.76
CA VAL A 59 -8.80 2.27 -0.80
C VAL A 59 -7.98 1.91 0.43
N LEU A 60 -6.98 2.73 0.72
CA LEU A 60 -6.11 2.55 1.87
C LEU A 60 -6.84 3.00 3.14
N PRO A 61 -6.74 2.22 4.23
CA PRO A 61 -7.21 2.65 5.55
C PRO A 61 -6.58 3.98 5.99
N LYS A 62 -7.32 4.76 6.78
CA LYS A 62 -6.89 6.10 7.25
C LYS A 62 -5.65 6.06 8.13
N ASP A 63 -5.40 4.92 8.74
CA ASP A 63 -4.29 4.66 9.64
C ASP A 63 -3.11 4.02 8.90
N VAL A 64 -3.06 4.03 7.57
CA VAL A 64 -1.84 3.69 6.82
C VAL A 64 -0.92 4.91 6.75
N ASP A 65 0.34 4.71 7.09
CA ASP A 65 1.40 5.69 6.89
C ASP A 65 1.83 5.67 5.41
N MET A 66 1.38 6.66 4.64
CA MET A 66 1.59 6.75 3.18
C MET A 66 3.07 6.87 2.81
N ASP A 67 3.88 7.52 3.64
CA ASP A 67 5.32 7.72 3.39
C ASP A 67 6.12 6.43 3.59
N SER A 68 5.55 5.46 4.32
CA SER A 68 6.14 4.15 4.54
C SER A 68 5.83 3.13 3.46
N LEU A 69 5.04 3.52 2.44
CA LEU A 69 4.59 2.59 1.41
C LEU A 69 5.74 2.20 0.48
N VAL A 70 5.98 0.90 0.41
CA VAL A 70 7.03 0.31 -0.43
C VAL A 70 6.45 -0.82 -1.28
N SER A 71 7.08 -1.05 -2.44
CA SER A 71 6.70 -2.14 -3.33
C SER A 71 7.92 -2.95 -3.76
N ARG A 72 7.70 -4.26 -3.98
CA ARG A 72 8.73 -5.19 -4.41
C ARG A 72 8.12 -6.27 -5.30
N LEU A 73 8.69 -6.48 -6.49
CA LEU A 73 8.37 -7.64 -7.32
C LEU A 73 9.23 -8.83 -6.92
N GLY A 74 8.58 -9.93 -6.52
CA GLY A 74 9.26 -11.19 -6.22
C GLY A 74 9.61 -11.99 -7.46
N LYS A 75 10.59 -12.89 -7.34
CA LYS A 75 10.97 -13.84 -8.40
C LYS A 75 9.85 -14.83 -8.74
N ASP A 76 8.86 -14.96 -7.86
CA ASP A 76 7.65 -15.74 -8.03
C ASP A 76 6.58 -15.02 -8.87
N GLY A 77 6.89 -13.84 -9.42
CA GLY A 77 5.97 -13.05 -10.25
C GLY A 77 4.90 -12.31 -9.46
N LYS A 78 5.03 -12.23 -8.13
CA LYS A 78 4.07 -11.52 -7.28
C LYS A 78 4.60 -10.15 -6.89
N LEU A 79 3.74 -9.14 -7.00
CA LEU A 79 3.99 -7.80 -6.50
C LEU A 79 3.52 -7.73 -5.05
N TYR A 80 4.46 -7.40 -4.17
CA TYR A 80 4.24 -7.17 -2.74
C TYR A 80 4.24 -5.67 -2.48
N ILE A 81 3.16 -5.16 -1.91
CA ILE A 81 3.04 -3.76 -1.49
C ILE A 81 2.79 -3.76 0.02
N GLU A 82 3.58 -3.02 0.77
CA GLU A 82 3.42 -2.94 2.22
C GLU A 82 3.61 -1.51 2.73
N ALA A 83 2.94 -1.20 3.84
CA ALA A 83 3.06 0.06 4.56
C ALA A 83 2.86 -0.19 6.06
N LYS A 84 3.46 0.66 6.89
CA LYS A 84 3.20 0.69 8.33
C LYS A 84 1.81 1.26 8.59
N ARG A 85 1.20 0.83 9.69
CA ARG A 85 0.03 1.51 10.24
C ARG A 85 0.47 2.54 11.28
N ILE A 86 -0.13 3.72 11.22
CA ILE A 86 -0.07 4.75 12.24
C ILE A 86 -0.82 4.21 13.45
N LEU A 87 -0.07 3.63 14.38
CA LEU A 87 -0.61 3.23 15.66
C LEU A 87 -0.94 4.51 16.44
N HIS A 88 -2.23 4.80 16.59
CA HIS A 88 -2.65 5.72 17.64
C HIS A 88 -2.15 5.14 18.97
N PRO A 89 -1.55 5.94 19.86
CA PRO A 89 -1.27 5.47 21.20
C PRO A 89 -2.60 4.97 21.77
N THR A 90 -2.64 3.73 22.22
CA THR A 90 -3.78 3.23 22.99
C THR A 90 -4.04 4.25 24.09
N PRO A 91 -5.27 4.79 24.22
CA PRO A 91 -5.56 5.73 25.28
C PRO A 91 -5.31 5.02 26.61
N HIS A 92 -4.19 5.35 27.23
CA HIS A 92 -3.83 4.90 28.56
C HIS A 92 -4.16 6.02 29.54
N GLU A 93 -4.74 5.67 30.67
CA GLU A 93 -4.93 6.60 31.77
C GLU A 93 -3.57 7.18 32.17
N ARG A 94 -3.48 8.52 32.18
CA ARG A 94 -2.29 9.24 32.66
C ARG A 94 -2.73 10.29 33.66
N GLN A 95 -2.01 10.36 34.77
CA GLN A 95 -2.19 11.44 35.73
C GLN A 95 -1.62 12.74 35.14
N VAL A 96 -2.44 13.79 35.10
CA VAL A 96 -2.03 15.14 34.68
C VAL A 96 -1.93 15.99 35.94
N ASN A 97 -0.76 16.60 36.16
CA ASN A 97 -0.55 17.47 37.30
C ASN A 97 -1.25 18.81 37.08
N ILE A 98 -1.96 19.30 38.09
CA ILE A 98 -2.53 20.64 38.11
C ILE A 98 -1.42 21.59 38.58
N LEU A 99 -0.97 22.47 37.68
CA LEU A 99 -0.12 23.60 38.05
C LEU A 99 -1.03 24.72 38.52
N ARG A 100 -0.75 25.27 39.72
CA ARG A 100 -1.38 26.52 40.16
C ARG A 100 -0.60 27.68 39.55
N ASP A 101 -1.32 28.66 39.03
CA ASP A 101 -0.74 29.95 38.70
C ASP A 101 -0.13 30.56 39.97
N ALA A 102 1.04 31.18 39.85
CA ALA A 102 1.65 31.90 40.95
C ALA A 102 0.77 33.13 41.25
N ASP A 103 0.39 33.33 42.51
CA ASP A 103 -0.21 34.60 42.95
C ASP A 103 0.85 35.69 42.75
N GLU A 104 0.62 36.56 41.77
CA GLU A 104 1.34 37.83 41.64
C GLU A 104 1.04 38.65 42.91
N SER A 105 2.08 38.89 43.71
CA SER A 105 2.03 39.69 44.94
C SER A 105 2.14 41.18 44.67
#